data_AF-A0A844IAC6-F1
#
_entry.id   AF-A0A844IAC6-F1
#
_cell.length_a   1.000
_cell.length_b   1.000
_cell.length_c   1.000
_cell.angle_alpha   90.00
_cell.angle_beta   90.00
_cell.angle_gamma   90.00
#
_symmetry.space_group_name_H-M   'P 1'
#
loop_
_entity.id
_entity.type
_entity.pdbx_description
1 polymer ?
#
loop_
_entity_poly.entity_id
_entity_poly.type
_entity_poly.pdbx_seq_one_letter_code
_entity_poly.pdbx_strand_id
1 'polypeptide(L)'
;MEKADAAKSRNLLELVERMLVYKFSSYSRQDLEAMFGLTEWQQTRFYQEVKEETELETKLKTIPRLLNEGLTVEQIARIFELGTSN
;
A
#
# COMPACT_ATOMS: atom_id res chain seq x y z
N MET A 1 14.50 -8.17 27.02
CA MET A 1 14.52 -9.42 26.23
C MET A 1 13.27 -9.52 25.36
N GLU A 2 12.07 -9.47 25.95
CA GLU A 2 10.77 -9.55 25.26
C GLU A 2 10.57 -8.59 24.06
N LYS A 3 10.99 -7.32 24.17
CA LYS A 3 10.88 -6.35 23.05
C LYS A 3 11.76 -6.69 21.84
N ALA A 4 12.91 -7.33 22.06
CA ALA A 4 13.83 -7.70 20.99
C ALA A 4 13.28 -8.88 20.17
N ASP A 5 12.65 -9.85 20.85
CA ASP A 5 12.01 -10.99 20.21
C ASP A 5 10.78 -10.55 19.40
N ALA A 6 9.97 -9.63 19.93
CA ALA A 6 8.84 -9.06 19.19
C ALA A 6 9.28 -8.32 17.91
N ALA A 7 10.37 -7.55 17.96
CA ALA A 7 10.90 -6.86 16.79
C ALA A 7 11.43 -7.85 15.73
N LYS A 8 12.10 -8.92 16.18
CA LYS A 8 12.58 -9.98 15.29
C LYS A 8 11.44 -10.73 14.61
N SER A 9 10.37 -11.04 15.34
CA SER A 9 9.18 -11.68 14.77
C SER A 9 8.49 -10.79 13.74
N ARG A 10 8.40 -9.47 13.98
CA ARG A 10 7.86 -8.51 12.98
C ARG A 10 8.71 -8.46 11.71
N ASN A 11 10.04 -8.39 11.85
CA ASN A 11 10.93 -8.37 10.68
C ASN A 11 10.86 -9.67 9.87
N LEU A 12 10.72 -10.82 10.56
CA LEU A 12 10.53 -12.11 9.89
C LEU A 12 9.20 -12.15 9.13
N LEU A 13 8.13 -11.65 9.74
CA LEU A 13 6.82 -11.57 9.11
C LEU A 13 6.86 -10.68 7.84
N GLU A 14 7.46 -9.49 7.94
CA GLU A 14 7.66 -8.59 6.78
C GLU A 14 8.47 -9.26 5.66
N LEU A 15 9.50 -10.04 5.99
CA LEU A 15 10.29 -10.78 5.01
C LEU A 15 9.46 -11.88 4.32
N VAL A 16 8.67 -12.64 5.08
CA VAL A 16 7.81 -13.69 4.53
C VAL A 16 6.77 -13.11 3.59
N GLU A 17 6.13 -12.00 3.95
CA GLU A 17 5.14 -11.31 3.10
C GLU A 17 5.73 -10.87 1.76
N ARG A 18 6.92 -10.26 1.80
CA ARG A 18 7.65 -9.86 0.59
C ARG A 18 7.99 -11.06 -0.29
N MET A 19 8.44 -12.16 0.32
CA MET A 19 8.73 -13.40 -0.42
C MET A 19 7.48 -14.01 -1.03
N LEU A 20 6.34 -14.02 -0.33
CA LEU A 20 5.09 -14.55 -0.84
C LEU A 20 4.60 -13.76 -2.06
N VAL A 21 4.57 -12.44 -1.98
CA VAL A 21 4.17 -11.59 -3.13
C VAL A 21 5.12 -11.77 -4.32
N TYR A 22 6.44 -11.86 -4.07
CA TYR A 22 7.41 -12.07 -5.14
C TYR A 22 7.31 -13.48 -5.77
N LYS A 23 7.17 -14.52 -4.95
CA LYS A 23 7.15 -15.91 -5.40
C LYS A 23 5.83 -16.29 -6.07
N PHE A 24 4.73 -15.71 -5.61
CA PHE A 24 3.39 -15.95 -6.09
C PHE A 24 2.81 -14.71 -6.79
N SER A 25 3.61 -14.09 -7.65
CA SER A 25 3.26 -12.83 -8.34
C SER A 25 2.02 -12.91 -9.24
N SER A 26 1.57 -14.11 -9.61
CA SER A 26 0.33 -14.33 -10.37
C SER A 26 -0.93 -14.41 -9.50
N TYR A 27 -0.79 -14.48 -8.18
CA TYR A 27 -1.91 -14.59 -7.24
C TYR A 27 -2.28 -13.21 -6.71
N SER A 28 -3.58 -12.99 -6.48
CA SER A 28 -4.00 -11.79 -5.79
C SER A 28 -3.61 -11.85 -4.31
N ARG A 29 -3.53 -10.69 -3.65
CA ARG A 29 -3.28 -10.64 -2.21
C ARG A 29 -4.35 -11.41 -1.42
N GLN A 30 -5.61 -11.33 -1.84
CA GLN A 30 -6.72 -12.05 -1.25
C GLN A 30 -6.56 -13.57 -1.38
N ASP A 31 -6.05 -14.05 -2.52
CA ASP A 31 -5.74 -15.47 -2.70
C ASP A 31 -4.62 -15.91 -1.75
N LEU A 32 -3.58 -15.09 -1.59
CA LEU A 32 -2.48 -15.38 -0.66
C LEU A 32 -2.96 -15.37 0.80
N GLU A 33 -3.82 -14.43 1.19
CA GLU A 33 -4.43 -14.40 2.53
C GLU A 33 -5.20 -15.70 2.81
N ALA A 34 -6.01 -16.17 1.85
CA ALA A 34 -6.75 -17.42 1.97
C ALA A 34 -5.85 -18.66 1.99
N MET A 35 -4.82 -18.71 1.15
CA MET A 35 -3.91 -19.86 1.04
C MET A 35 -3.00 -20.02 2.26
N PHE A 36 -2.59 -18.91 2.88
CA PHE A 36 -1.63 -18.91 3.99
C PHE A 36 -2.26 -18.59 5.36
N GLY A 37 -3.58 -18.38 5.42
CA GLY A 37 -4.32 -18.13 6.66
C GLY A 37 -3.96 -16.80 7.33
N LEU A 38 -3.72 -15.76 6.52
CA LEU A 38 -3.22 -14.48 6.99
C LEU A 38 -4.39 -13.53 7.26
N THR A 39 -4.67 -13.25 8.54
CA THR A 39 -5.83 -12.45 8.96
C THR A 39 -5.52 -10.98 9.16
N GLU A 40 -4.24 -10.60 9.23
CA GLU A 40 -3.80 -9.24 9.56
C GLU A 40 -2.85 -8.64 8.51
N TRP A 41 -2.80 -9.19 7.29
CA TRP A 41 -1.87 -8.73 6.24
C TRP A 41 -1.97 -7.22 6.01
N GLN A 42 -3.18 -6.66 6.01
CA GLN A 42 -3.38 -5.22 5.80
C GLN A 42 -2.78 -4.32 6.89
N GLN A 43 -2.47 -4.88 8.07
CA GLN A 43 -1.85 -4.16 9.18
C GLN A 43 -0.32 -4.13 9.09
N THR A 44 0.26 -4.82 8.12
CA THR A 44 1.70 -4.98 8.04
C THR A 44 2.32 -3.74 7.42
N ARG A 45 3.55 -3.41 7.86
CA ARG A 45 4.25 -2.23 7.36
C ARG A 45 4.41 -2.30 5.84
N PHE A 46 4.82 -3.46 5.33
CA PHE A 46 5.01 -3.66 3.89
C PHE A 46 3.71 -3.42 3.10
N TYR A 47 2.57 -3.88 3.61
CA TYR A 47 1.29 -3.62 2.96
C TYR A 47 0.96 -2.12 2.93
N GLN A 48 1.15 -1.43 4.04
CA GLN A 48 0.87 0.01 4.17
C GLN A 48 1.76 0.83 3.23
N GLU A 49 3.06 0.54 3.17
CA GLU A 49 4.01 1.19 2.26
C GLU A 49 3.58 1.02 0.79
N VAL A 50 3.30 -0.21 0.36
CA VAL A 50 2.84 -0.47 -1.02
C VAL A 50 1.51 0.23 -1.30
N LYS A 51 0.59 0.27 -0.35
CA LYS A 51 -0.71 0.95 -0.50
C LYS A 51 -0.51 2.46 -0.70
N GLU A 52 0.34 3.09 0.11
CA GLU A 52 0.64 4.52 0.01
C GLU A 52 1.31 4.86 -1.33
N GLU A 53 2.31 4.08 -1.75
CA GLU A 53 3.00 4.27 -3.04
C GLU A 53 2.01 4.14 -4.21
N THR A 54 1.17 3.10 -4.20
CA THR A 54 0.20 2.85 -5.28
C THR A 54 -0.92 3.89 -5.31
N GLU A 55 -1.35 4.40 -4.16
CA GLU A 55 -2.34 5.48 -4.08
C GLU A 55 -1.78 6.77 -4.69
N LEU A 56 -0.55 7.16 -4.32
CA LEU A 56 0.10 8.34 -4.87
C LEU A 56 0.32 8.22 -6.37
N GLU A 57 0.83 7.07 -6.85
CA GLU A 57 1.05 6.83 -8.26
C GLU A 57 -0.26 6.90 -9.06
N THR A 58 -1.35 6.35 -8.51
CA THR A 58 -2.68 6.39 -9.14
C THR A 58 -3.23 7.81 -9.21
N LYS A 59 -3.11 8.59 -8.12
CA LYS A 59 -3.48 10.01 -8.10
C LYS A 59 -2.70 10.78 -9.18
N LEU A 60 -1.38 10.61 -9.26
CA LEU A 60 -0.55 11.29 -10.26
C LEU A 60 -0.91 10.90 -11.71
N LYS A 61 -1.10 9.61 -11.99
CA LYS A 61 -1.46 9.11 -13.34
C LYS A 61 -2.83 9.60 -13.81
N THR A 62 -3.72 9.96 -12.89
CA THR A 62 -5.08 10.42 -13.22
C THR A 62 -5.16 11.94 -13.42
N ILE A 63 -4.16 12.72 -12.96
CA ILE A 63 -4.12 14.18 -13.13
C ILE A 63 -4.31 14.62 -14.60
N PRO A 64 -3.60 14.07 -15.60
CA PRO A 64 -3.75 14.53 -16.99
C PRO A 64 -5.17 14.36 -17.53
N ARG A 65 -5.85 13.26 -17.14
CA ARG A 65 -7.24 13.02 -17.52
C ARG A 65 -8.16 14.06 -16.87
N LEU A 66 -7.98 14.35 -15.59
CA LEU A 66 -8.79 15.36 -14.89
C LEU A 66 -8.59 16.76 -15.46
N LEU A 67 -7.37 17.12 -15.83
CA LEU A 67 -7.09 18.38 -16.53
C LEU A 67 -7.81 18.44 -17.89
N ASN A 68 -7.83 17.33 -18.63
CA ASN A 68 -8.53 17.25 -19.92
C ASN A 68 -10.07 17.35 -19.78
N GLU A 69 -10.63 16.92 -18.65
CA GLU A 69 -12.05 17.13 -18.30
C GLU A 69 -12.35 18.57 -17.85
N GLY A 70 -11.36 19.47 -17.87
CA GLY A 70 -11.53 20.89 -17.56
C GLY A 70 -11.43 21.23 -16.07
N LEU A 71 -10.97 20.30 -15.22
CA LEU A 71 -10.72 20.60 -13.82
C LEU A 71 -9.45 21.45 -13.66
N THR A 72 -9.49 22.41 -12.74
CA THR A 72 -8.30 23.19 -12.36
C THR A 72 -7.39 22.41 -11.41
N VAL A 73 -6.13 22.82 -11.33
CA VAL A 73 -5.15 22.23 -10.40
C VAL A 73 -5.65 22.29 -8.95
N GLU A 74 -6.30 23.38 -8.56
CA GLU A 74 -6.87 23.55 -7.22
C GLU A 74 -8.05 22.62 -6.95
N GLN A 75 -8.88 22.36 -7.96
CA GLN A 75 -9.98 21.38 -7.85
C GLN A 75 -9.42 19.96 -7.71
N ILE A 76 -8.41 19.61 -8.50
CA ILE A 76 -7.75 18.30 -8.45
C ILE A 76 -7.06 18.09 -7.09
N ALA A 77 -6.34 19.10 -6.58
CA ALA A 77 -5.71 19.04 -5.27
C ALA A 77 -6.74 18.80 -4.14
N ARG A 78 -7.92 19.42 -4.22
CA ARG A 78 -9.02 19.16 -3.28
C ARG A 78 -9.58 17.74 -3.42
N ILE A 79 -9.78 17.25 -4.64
CA ILE A 79 -10.30 15.89 -4.90
C ILE A 79 -9.35 14.82 -4.36
N PHE A 80 -8.04 15.03 -4.49
CA PHE A 80 -7.04 14.09 -4.00
C PHE A 80 -6.59 14.32 -2.57
N GLU A 81 -7.21 15.29 -1.89
CA GLU A 81 -6.85 15.69 -0.53
C GLU A 81 -5.37 16.04 -0.39
N LEU A 82 -4.74 16.54 -1.46
CA LEU A 82 -3.34 16.95 -1.52
C LEU A 82 -3.11 18.33 -0.85
N GLY A 83 -4.04 18.76 -0.01
CA GLY A 83 -3.91 19.99 0.75
C GLY A 83 -2.82 19.86 1.81
N THR A 84 -2.05 20.93 2.02
CA THR A 84 -1.09 21.01 3.12
C THR A 84 -1.82 20.79 4.45
N SER A 85 -1.72 19.58 4.99
CA SER A 85 -1.83 19.39 6.44
C SER A 85 -0.73 20.25 7.07
N ASN A 86 -1.16 21.20 7.87
CA ASN A 86 -0.33 22.00 8.75
C ASN A 86 0.49 21.10 9.68
#